data_AF-A0A2S2KPB3-F1
#
_entry.id   AF-A0A2S2KPB3-F1
#
_cell.length_a   1.000
_cell.length_b   1.000
_cell.length_c   1.000
_cell.angle_alpha   90.00
_cell.angle_beta   90.00
_cell.angle_gamma   90.00
#
_symmetry.space_group_name_H-M   'P 1'
#
loop_
_entity.id
_entity.type
_entity.pdbx_description
1 polymer ?
#
loop_
_entity_poly.entity_id
_entity_poly.type
_entity_poly.pdbx_seq_one_letter_code
_entity_poly.pdbx_strand_id
1 'polypeptide(L)'
;MGKISNSYNMTKSSTYDNELFKSELLYYVKSMKKSDFKTSNILANRIMTNAWFFDNLNYGIVGFQLRQFALDALNSSRVNNTNGAKQVTSEASSFSDFIITQLSSGKFNLTELWTKFNIQREKYRKSLLPPEEKDVYPSNPDFTNATFSKILEILNRRKGDVTFVTNNLLKGILNELNRTARTYGTKINETYLWCLIIMLERVDDYIAITAVDKVDFEKRTREEILPLIEEVLKIFEKGADPDSVSKLLWKMIATWRESFIRFLEPRPNPQPSLQFTPQEQAKEEIIDEFVEGIEGELVKK
;
A
#
# COMPACT_ATOMS: atom_id res chain seq x y z
N MET A 1 -31.27 -28.56 14.01
CA MET A 1 -29.90 -27.99 14.11
C MET A 1 -28.90 -29.05 13.64
N GLY A 2 -28.58 -29.08 12.35
CA GLY A 2 -27.58 -29.99 11.78
C GLY A 2 -26.25 -29.26 11.61
N LYS A 3 -25.22 -29.66 12.37
CA LYS A 3 -23.84 -29.20 12.14
C LYS A 3 -23.27 -29.97 10.96
N ILE A 4 -23.11 -29.31 9.82
CA ILE A 4 -22.27 -29.80 8.73
C ILE A 4 -20.86 -29.30 9.01
N SER A 5 -20.03 -30.14 9.65
CA SER A 5 -18.59 -29.91 9.76
C SER A 5 -17.93 -30.47 8.51
N ASN A 6 -17.79 -29.65 7.47
CA ASN A 6 -16.91 -29.98 6.35
C ASN A 6 -15.50 -29.50 6.68
N SER A 7 -14.73 -30.33 7.38
CA SER A 7 -13.28 -30.19 7.47
C SER A 7 -12.67 -30.66 6.16
N TYR A 8 -12.56 -29.74 5.18
CA TYR A 8 -11.69 -29.98 4.03
C TYR A 8 -10.23 -29.96 4.51
N ASN A 9 -9.69 -31.14 4.77
CA ASN A 9 -8.24 -31.35 4.81
C ASN A 9 -7.71 -31.17 3.39
N MET A 10 -7.50 -29.92 2.98
CA MET A 10 -6.67 -29.64 1.81
C MET A 10 -5.23 -29.98 2.17
N THR A 11 -4.77 -31.14 1.71
CA THR A 11 -3.35 -31.42 1.54
C THR A 11 -2.72 -30.24 0.81
N LYS A 12 -1.89 -29.44 1.51
CA LYS A 12 -1.11 -28.34 0.93
C LYS A 12 -0.32 -28.94 -0.26
N SER A 13 -0.77 -28.67 -1.49
CA SER A 13 0.05 -28.88 -2.68
C SER A 13 1.36 -28.13 -2.48
N SER A 14 2.50 -28.79 -2.69
CA SER A 14 3.79 -28.41 -2.11
C SER A 14 4.69 -27.55 -3.00
N THR A 15 4.23 -27.03 -4.15
CA THR A 15 5.18 -26.59 -5.19
C THR A 15 4.90 -25.19 -5.74
N TYR A 16 4.98 -24.18 -4.87
CA TYR A 16 5.56 -22.90 -5.30
C TYR A 16 7.05 -22.90 -4.97
N ASP A 17 7.78 -23.68 -5.75
CA ASP A 17 9.21 -23.91 -5.57
C ASP A 17 10.05 -22.79 -6.20
N ASN A 18 11.37 -22.92 -6.03
CA ASN A 18 12.34 -21.95 -6.51
C ASN A 18 12.33 -21.81 -8.04
N GLU A 19 12.01 -22.87 -8.79
CA GLU A 19 12.04 -22.85 -10.26
C GLU A 19 10.85 -22.11 -10.84
N LEU A 20 9.65 -22.33 -10.28
CA LEU A 20 8.47 -21.57 -10.67
C LEU A 20 8.63 -20.09 -10.30
N PHE A 21 9.08 -19.80 -9.08
CA PHE A 21 9.34 -18.42 -8.65
C PHE A 21 10.41 -17.72 -9.52
N LYS A 22 11.51 -18.40 -9.82
CA LYS A 22 12.57 -17.91 -10.71
C LYS A 22 12.04 -17.61 -12.12
N SER A 23 11.17 -18.47 -12.65
CA SER A 23 10.53 -18.25 -13.95
C SER A 23 9.67 -16.99 -13.97
N GLU A 24 8.94 -16.72 -12.89
CA GLU A 24 8.15 -15.49 -12.74
C GLU A 24 9.04 -14.24 -12.63
N LEU A 25 10.16 -14.32 -11.90
CA LEU A 25 11.15 -13.23 -11.84
C LEU A 25 11.75 -12.92 -13.21
N LEU A 26 12.13 -13.95 -13.97
CA LEU A 26 12.66 -13.77 -15.32
C LEU A 26 11.63 -13.14 -16.27
N TYR A 27 10.36 -13.53 -16.15
CA TYR A 27 9.29 -12.92 -16.95
C TYR A 27 9.01 -11.46 -16.52
N TYR A 28 9.05 -11.18 -15.22
CA TYR A 28 8.95 -9.82 -14.70
C TYR A 28 10.04 -8.92 -15.29
N VAL A 29 11.31 -9.35 -15.24
CA VAL A 29 12.44 -8.58 -15.80
C VAL A 29 12.31 -8.39 -17.30
N LYS A 30 11.90 -9.43 -18.04
CA LYS A 30 11.65 -9.34 -19.49
C LYS A 30 10.57 -8.31 -19.82
N SER A 31 9.51 -8.24 -19.02
CA SER A 31 8.42 -7.28 -19.19
C SER A 31 8.87 -5.84 -18.89
N MET A 32 9.61 -5.64 -17.80
CA MET A 32 10.21 -4.34 -17.45
C MET A 32 11.13 -3.82 -18.56
N LYS A 33 12.02 -4.68 -19.10
CA LYS A 33 12.94 -4.33 -20.20
C LYS A 33 12.21 -3.94 -21.50
N LYS A 34 11.01 -4.46 -21.72
CA LYS A 34 10.14 -4.11 -22.85
C LYS A 34 9.26 -2.87 -22.57
N SER A 35 9.46 -2.21 -21.44
CA SER A 35 8.60 -1.11 -20.95
C SER A 35 7.12 -1.51 -20.77
N ASP A 36 6.83 -2.81 -20.64
CA ASP A 36 5.50 -3.31 -20.30
C ASP A 36 5.33 -3.35 -18.77
N PHE A 37 5.24 -2.16 -18.19
CA PHE A 37 5.13 -1.98 -16.74
C PHE A 37 3.79 -2.48 -16.19
N LYS A 38 2.74 -2.52 -17.01
CA LYS A 38 1.44 -3.09 -16.64
C LYS A 38 1.55 -4.59 -16.41
N THR A 39 2.13 -5.33 -17.36
CA THR A 39 2.39 -6.76 -17.20
C THR A 39 3.34 -7.04 -16.03
N SER A 40 4.36 -6.20 -15.85
CA SER A 40 5.27 -6.32 -14.70
C SER A 40 4.54 -6.18 -13.35
N ASN A 41 3.62 -5.23 -13.23
CA ASN A 41 2.75 -5.08 -12.05
C ASN A 41 1.83 -6.29 -11.85
N ILE A 42 1.26 -6.85 -12.93
CA ILE A 42 0.45 -8.08 -12.87
C ILE A 42 1.29 -9.27 -12.37
N LEU A 43 2.53 -9.42 -12.87
CA LEU A 43 3.42 -10.50 -12.45
C LEU A 43 3.83 -10.36 -10.98
N ALA A 44 4.13 -9.15 -10.51
CA ALA A 44 4.41 -8.90 -9.10
C ALA A 44 3.19 -9.24 -8.20
N ASN A 45 1.98 -8.93 -8.68
CA ASN A 45 0.74 -9.36 -8.02
C ASN A 45 0.60 -10.89 -7.98
N ARG A 46 0.89 -11.56 -9.09
CA ARG A 46 0.84 -13.02 -9.17
C ARG A 46 1.82 -13.67 -8.19
N ILE A 47 3.05 -13.17 -8.09
CA ILE A 47 4.04 -13.63 -7.11
C ILE A 47 3.46 -13.54 -5.69
N MET A 48 2.87 -12.40 -5.31
CA MET A 48 2.23 -12.25 -4.00
C MET A 48 1.06 -13.23 -3.78
N THR A 49 0.23 -13.43 -4.81
CA THR A 49 -0.90 -14.37 -4.74
C THR A 49 -0.43 -15.81 -4.59
N ASN A 50 0.56 -16.24 -5.37
CA ASN A 50 1.15 -17.57 -5.26
C ASN A 50 1.78 -17.74 -3.87
N ALA A 51 2.61 -16.79 -3.45
CA ALA A 51 3.17 -16.78 -2.10
C ALA A 51 2.09 -16.95 -1.02
N TRP A 52 0.91 -16.40 -1.21
CA TRP A 52 -0.18 -16.49 -0.24
C TRP A 52 -0.84 -17.86 -0.23
N PHE A 53 -1.14 -18.43 -1.40
CA PHE A 53 -1.66 -19.79 -1.50
C PHE A 53 -0.71 -20.85 -0.91
N PHE A 54 0.61 -20.60 -0.98
CA PHE A 54 1.64 -21.53 -0.52
C PHE A 54 2.35 -21.08 0.77
N ASP A 55 1.81 -20.08 1.48
CA ASP A 55 2.30 -19.62 2.79
C ASP A 55 3.81 -19.29 2.82
N ASN A 56 4.29 -18.60 1.78
CA ASN A 56 5.69 -18.23 1.62
C ASN A 56 5.88 -16.71 1.79
N LEU A 57 6.12 -16.30 3.05
CA LEU A 57 6.35 -14.90 3.41
C LEU A 57 7.43 -14.24 2.55
N ASN A 58 8.59 -14.89 2.39
CA ASN A 58 9.73 -14.32 1.66
C ASN A 58 9.36 -13.92 0.22
N TYR A 59 8.66 -14.79 -0.49
CA TYR A 59 8.22 -14.53 -1.87
C TYR A 59 7.12 -13.47 -1.91
N GLY A 60 6.26 -13.42 -0.88
CA GLY A 60 5.28 -12.35 -0.69
C GLY A 60 5.94 -10.98 -0.60
N ILE A 61 6.98 -10.84 0.23
CA ILE A 61 7.75 -9.60 0.38
C ILE A 61 8.41 -9.20 -0.95
N VAL A 62 9.03 -10.15 -1.66
CA VAL A 62 9.62 -9.88 -2.98
C VAL A 62 8.56 -9.41 -3.96
N GLY A 63 7.41 -10.09 -4.05
CA GLY A 63 6.31 -9.68 -4.92
C GLY A 63 5.82 -8.26 -4.62
N PHE A 64 5.71 -7.89 -3.34
CA PHE A 64 5.38 -6.53 -2.93
C PHE A 64 6.43 -5.51 -3.40
N GLN A 65 7.73 -5.79 -3.21
CA GLN A 65 8.83 -4.91 -3.59
C GLN A 65 8.92 -4.74 -5.12
N LEU A 66 8.79 -5.82 -5.88
CA LEU A 66 8.71 -5.81 -7.34
C LEU A 66 7.53 -4.98 -7.86
N ARG A 67 6.40 -5.03 -7.15
CA ARG A 67 5.24 -4.19 -7.48
C ARG A 67 5.58 -2.72 -7.35
N GLN A 68 6.34 -2.30 -6.33
CA GLN A 68 6.74 -0.90 -6.18
C GLN A 68 7.60 -0.41 -7.35
N PHE A 69 8.59 -1.20 -7.77
CA PHE A 69 9.37 -0.89 -8.98
C PHE A 69 8.48 -0.74 -10.22
N ALA A 70 7.54 -1.67 -10.43
CA ALA A 70 6.65 -1.63 -11.59
C ALA A 70 5.74 -0.39 -11.56
N LEU A 71 5.23 0.01 -10.39
CA LEU A 71 4.41 1.20 -10.21
C LEU A 71 5.22 2.50 -10.43
N ASP A 72 6.43 2.58 -9.88
CA ASP A 72 7.31 3.75 -10.08
C ASP A 72 7.70 3.91 -11.57
N ALA A 73 7.99 2.81 -12.27
CA ALA A 73 8.27 2.83 -13.71
C ALA A 73 7.03 3.22 -14.53
N LEU A 74 5.85 2.65 -14.20
CA LEU A 74 4.59 2.98 -14.85
C LEU A 74 4.24 4.46 -14.67
N ASN A 75 4.38 5.00 -13.46
CA ASN A 75 4.11 6.40 -13.17
C ASN A 75 5.09 7.32 -13.91
N SER A 76 6.39 6.97 -13.94
CA SER A 76 7.39 7.70 -14.74
C SER A 76 7.02 7.72 -16.22
N SER A 77 6.56 6.59 -16.76
CA SER A 77 6.11 6.50 -18.16
C SER A 77 4.86 7.34 -18.44
N ARG A 78 3.92 7.42 -17.49
CA ARG A 78 2.67 8.20 -17.65
C ARG A 78 2.91 9.70 -17.74
N VAL A 79 3.98 10.19 -17.08
CA VAL A 79 4.39 11.61 -17.14
C VAL A 79 5.49 11.85 -18.18
N ASN A 80 5.67 10.94 -19.15
CA ASN A 80 6.68 11.03 -20.22
C ASN A 80 8.15 11.14 -19.73
N ASN A 81 8.43 10.72 -18.50
CA ASN A 81 9.78 10.69 -17.94
C ASN A 81 10.48 9.36 -18.28
N THR A 82 10.89 9.22 -19.55
CA THR A 82 11.52 8.00 -20.07
C THR A 82 12.82 7.64 -19.35
N ASN A 83 13.62 8.63 -18.94
CA ASN A 83 14.87 8.39 -18.21
C ASN A 83 14.59 7.81 -16.82
N GLY A 84 13.58 8.32 -16.10
CA GLY A 84 13.16 7.75 -14.83
C GLY A 84 12.68 6.30 -14.98
N ALA A 85 11.85 6.02 -15.98
CA ALA A 85 11.39 4.65 -16.24
C ALA A 85 12.56 3.68 -16.56
N LYS A 86 13.56 4.12 -17.34
CA LYS A 86 14.78 3.34 -17.62
C LYS A 86 15.60 3.06 -16.36
N GLN A 87 15.76 4.06 -15.50
CA GLN A 87 16.53 3.92 -14.26
C GLN A 87 15.84 2.95 -13.30
N VAL A 88 14.52 3.09 -13.10
CA VAL A 88 13.73 2.14 -12.31
C VAL A 88 13.84 0.72 -12.87
N THR A 89 13.78 0.56 -14.20
CA THR A 89 13.93 -0.74 -14.88
C THR A 89 15.29 -1.38 -14.64
N SER A 90 16.37 -0.59 -14.67
CA SER A 90 17.72 -1.05 -14.39
C SER A 90 17.85 -1.55 -12.95
N GLU A 91 17.36 -0.76 -11.99
CA GLU A 91 17.41 -1.13 -10.57
C GLU A 91 16.52 -2.34 -10.24
N ALA A 92 15.33 -2.43 -10.84
CA ALA A 92 14.45 -3.60 -10.72
C ALA A 92 15.11 -4.87 -11.27
N SER A 93 15.82 -4.77 -12.41
CA SER A 93 16.56 -5.90 -12.98
C SER A 93 17.68 -6.35 -12.04
N SER A 94 18.48 -5.40 -11.52
CA SER A 94 19.53 -5.70 -10.53
C SER A 94 18.95 -6.34 -9.25
N PHE A 95 17.71 -6.00 -8.89
CA PHE A 95 17.04 -6.59 -7.74
C PHE A 95 16.70 -8.05 -8.00
N SER A 96 16.04 -8.31 -9.12
CA SER A 96 15.69 -9.68 -9.52
C SER A 96 16.91 -10.57 -9.65
N ASP A 97 18.03 -10.06 -10.21
CA ASP A 97 19.29 -10.82 -10.31
C ASP A 97 19.86 -11.18 -8.93
N PHE A 98 19.77 -10.26 -7.96
CA PHE A 98 20.13 -10.54 -6.57
C PHE A 98 19.25 -11.66 -5.96
N ILE A 99 17.94 -11.62 -6.19
CA ILE A 99 17.03 -12.68 -5.72
C ILE A 99 17.37 -14.02 -6.35
N ILE A 100 17.57 -14.07 -7.67
CA ILE A 100 17.93 -15.30 -8.40
C ILE A 100 19.24 -15.90 -7.85
N THR A 101 20.20 -15.05 -7.50
CA THR A 101 21.46 -15.48 -6.88
C THR A 101 21.22 -16.09 -5.48
N GLN A 102 20.41 -15.44 -4.64
CA GLN A 102 20.03 -15.96 -3.31
C GLN A 102 19.32 -17.32 -3.42
N LEU A 103 18.35 -17.45 -4.35
CA LEU A 103 17.65 -18.71 -4.62
C LEU A 103 18.61 -19.84 -5.00
N SER A 104 19.59 -19.55 -5.86
CA SER A 104 20.60 -20.52 -6.31
C SER A 104 21.53 -20.96 -5.17
N SER A 105 21.74 -20.09 -4.18
CA SER A 105 22.58 -20.39 -3.01
C SER A 105 21.84 -21.15 -1.88
N GLY A 106 20.50 -21.27 -1.99
CA GLY A 106 19.65 -21.85 -0.95
C GLY A 106 19.53 -21.01 0.34
N LYS A 107 20.16 -19.84 0.39
CA LYS A 107 20.11 -18.92 1.52
C LYS A 107 19.30 -17.70 1.12
N PHE A 108 18.17 -17.49 1.79
CA PHE A 108 17.33 -16.30 1.61
C PHE A 108 17.38 -15.47 2.88
N ASN A 109 18.09 -14.33 2.84
CA ASN A 109 18.27 -13.46 3.99
C ASN A 109 17.38 -12.21 3.90
N LEU A 110 16.42 -12.07 4.83
CA LEU A 110 15.50 -10.94 4.87
C LEU A 110 16.22 -9.60 5.09
N THR A 111 17.27 -9.55 5.92
CA THR A 111 18.05 -8.33 6.15
C THR A 111 18.73 -7.86 4.87
N GLU A 112 19.35 -8.79 4.13
CA GLU A 112 19.98 -8.47 2.84
C GLU A 112 18.95 -8.06 1.80
N LEU A 113 17.80 -8.74 1.75
CA LEU A 113 16.67 -8.40 0.87
C LEU A 113 16.24 -6.94 1.05
N TRP A 114 15.93 -6.57 2.29
CA TRP A 114 15.49 -5.22 2.64
C TRP A 114 16.55 -4.17 2.37
N THR A 115 17.81 -4.47 2.72
CA THR A 115 18.95 -3.58 2.45
C THR A 115 19.11 -3.34 0.96
N LYS A 116 19.06 -4.41 0.15
CA LYS A 116 19.17 -4.34 -1.31
C LYS A 116 18.04 -3.50 -1.90
N PHE A 117 16.80 -3.73 -1.46
CA PHE A 117 15.63 -2.97 -1.90
C PHE A 117 15.78 -1.46 -1.59
N ASN A 118 16.17 -1.11 -0.36
CA ASN A 118 16.40 0.28 0.02
C ASN A 118 17.48 0.95 -0.84
N ILE A 119 18.63 0.28 -1.01
CA ILE A 119 19.75 0.81 -1.84
C ILE A 119 19.28 1.13 -3.26
N GLN A 120 18.48 0.25 -3.85
CA GLN A 120 17.98 0.45 -5.21
C GLN A 120 16.99 1.59 -5.31
N ARG A 121 16.07 1.70 -4.36
CA ARG A 121 15.16 2.85 -4.29
C ARG A 121 15.92 4.15 -4.17
N GLU A 122 16.93 4.22 -3.31
CA GLU A 122 17.77 5.42 -3.17
C GLU A 122 18.47 5.82 -4.46
N LYS A 123 18.85 4.85 -5.31
CA LYS A 123 19.49 5.15 -6.60
C LYS A 123 18.54 5.81 -7.59
N TYR A 124 17.28 5.39 -7.67
CA TYR A 124 16.33 5.92 -8.66
C TYR A 124 15.36 6.98 -8.10
N ARG A 125 15.26 7.19 -6.78
CA ARG A 125 14.23 8.06 -6.19
C ARG A 125 14.16 9.46 -6.79
N LYS A 126 15.31 10.08 -7.07
CA LYS A 126 15.40 11.43 -7.67
C LYS A 126 14.92 11.43 -9.11
N SER A 127 15.04 10.30 -9.80
CA SER A 127 14.53 10.17 -11.16
C SER A 127 13.01 10.32 -11.22
N LEU A 128 12.30 10.17 -10.10
CA LEU A 128 10.85 10.34 -9.98
C LEU A 128 10.40 11.79 -9.74
N LEU A 129 11.34 12.70 -9.45
CA LEU A 129 11.03 14.11 -9.23
C LEU A 129 10.83 14.84 -10.58
N PRO A 130 10.11 15.98 -10.58
CA PRO A 130 10.12 16.91 -11.71
C PRO A 130 11.55 17.30 -12.10
N PRO A 131 11.87 17.47 -13.39
CA PRO A 131 13.22 17.83 -13.84
C PRO A 131 13.84 19.02 -13.10
N GLU A 132 13.04 20.03 -12.78
CA GLU A 132 13.44 21.27 -12.11
C GLU A 132 13.87 21.03 -10.65
N GLU A 133 13.38 19.97 -10.00
CA GLU A 133 13.65 19.69 -8.59
C GLU A 133 14.87 18.77 -8.37
N LYS A 134 15.26 17.98 -9.38
CA LYS A 134 16.25 16.90 -9.24
C LYS A 134 17.59 17.36 -8.68
N ASP A 135 18.04 18.52 -9.17
CA ASP A 135 19.36 19.09 -8.89
C ASP A 135 19.31 20.17 -7.80
N VAL A 136 18.11 20.63 -7.44
CA VAL A 136 17.91 21.68 -6.42
C VAL A 136 17.94 21.10 -5.02
N TYR A 137 17.22 20.00 -4.77
CA TYR A 137 17.11 19.44 -3.43
C TYR A 137 18.26 18.47 -3.11
N PRO A 138 19.07 18.73 -2.07
CA PRO A 138 20.13 17.82 -1.66
C PRO A 138 19.55 16.58 -0.97
N SER A 139 20.33 15.51 -0.92
CA SER A 139 20.01 14.37 -0.06
C SER A 139 20.10 14.81 1.40
N ASN A 140 19.06 14.54 2.19
CA ASN A 140 19.03 14.82 3.63
C ASN A 140 18.20 13.75 4.37
N PRO A 141 18.74 12.54 4.57
CA PRO A 141 18.02 11.46 5.25
C PRO A 141 17.66 11.79 6.71
N ASP A 142 18.36 12.72 7.36
CA ASP A 142 18.04 13.15 8.72
C ASP A 142 16.77 14.01 8.75
N PHE A 143 16.57 14.86 7.74
CA PHE A 143 15.29 15.56 7.55
C PHE A 143 14.13 14.58 7.32
N THR A 144 14.37 13.54 6.52
CA THR A 144 13.37 12.47 6.32
C THR A 144 13.06 11.74 7.62
N ASN A 145 14.08 11.40 8.41
CA ASN A 145 13.90 10.74 9.71
C ASN A 145 13.06 11.59 10.68
N ALA A 146 13.35 12.89 10.78
CA ALA A 146 12.56 13.81 11.60
C ALA A 146 11.10 13.90 11.12
N THR A 147 10.89 13.97 9.80
CA THR A 147 9.55 14.01 9.19
C THR A 147 8.78 12.72 9.46
N PHE A 148 9.40 11.57 9.27
CA PHE A 148 8.77 10.25 9.48
C PHE A 148 8.45 10.02 10.97
N SER A 149 9.29 10.50 11.88
CA SER A 149 9.00 10.51 13.32
C SER A 149 7.77 11.35 13.64
N LYS A 150 7.63 12.53 13.02
CA LYS A 150 6.44 13.36 13.18
C LYS A 150 5.19 12.71 12.60
N ILE A 151 5.31 12.00 11.49
CA ILE A 151 4.23 11.22 10.89
C ILE A 151 3.76 10.11 11.85
N LEU A 152 4.68 9.38 12.49
CA LEU A 152 4.31 8.37 13.49
C LEU A 152 3.57 8.97 14.69
N GLU A 153 3.98 10.14 15.16
CA GLU A 153 3.26 10.88 16.21
C GLU A 153 1.83 11.26 15.76
N ILE A 154 1.69 11.78 14.54
CA ILE A 154 0.38 12.11 13.96
C ILE A 154 -0.49 10.85 13.85
N LEU A 155 0.06 9.76 13.33
CA LEU A 155 -0.64 8.48 13.20
C LEU A 155 -1.11 8.00 14.58
N ASN A 156 -0.25 8.02 15.61
CA ASN A 156 -0.64 7.60 16.95
C ASN A 156 -1.76 8.47 17.54
N ARG A 157 -1.66 9.79 17.40
CA ARG A 157 -2.65 10.73 17.95
C ARG A 157 -3.98 10.70 17.20
N ARG A 158 -3.94 10.48 15.89
CA ARG A 158 -5.10 10.59 14.98
C ARG A 158 -5.59 9.25 14.43
N LYS A 159 -5.06 8.11 14.88
CA LYS A 159 -5.45 6.78 14.37
C LYS A 159 -6.95 6.54 14.40
N GLY A 160 -7.67 7.04 15.40
CA GLY A 160 -9.13 6.95 15.48
C GLY A 160 -9.85 7.59 14.29
N ASP A 161 -9.22 8.56 13.62
CA ASP A 161 -9.84 9.27 12.50
C ASP A 161 -10.05 8.39 11.26
N VAL A 162 -9.37 7.24 11.16
CA VAL A 162 -9.59 6.30 10.05
C VAL A 162 -11.02 5.76 10.03
N THR A 163 -11.73 5.76 11.16
CA THR A 163 -13.11 5.25 11.24
C THR A 163 -14.14 6.16 10.56
N PHE A 164 -13.76 7.38 10.18
CA PHE A 164 -14.64 8.28 9.44
C PHE A 164 -14.53 8.04 7.93
N VAL A 165 -15.64 7.71 7.27
CA VAL A 165 -15.71 7.40 5.82
C VAL A 165 -15.09 8.50 4.94
N THR A 166 -15.19 9.76 5.34
CA THR A 166 -14.67 10.92 4.59
C THR A 166 -13.19 11.20 4.85
N ASN A 167 -12.57 10.50 5.80
CA ASN A 167 -11.21 10.76 6.21
C ASN A 167 -10.20 10.14 5.23
N ASN A 168 -9.10 10.86 5.00
CA ASN A 168 -8.03 10.46 4.09
C ASN A 168 -6.67 10.41 4.80
N LEU A 169 -6.63 10.09 6.11
CA LEU A 169 -5.44 10.14 6.95
C LEU A 169 -4.29 9.31 6.35
N LEU A 170 -4.55 8.05 6.00
CA LEU A 170 -3.52 7.17 5.45
C LEU A 170 -3.01 7.65 4.10
N LYS A 171 -3.90 8.16 3.24
CA LYS A 171 -3.55 8.77 1.94
C LYS A 171 -2.71 10.02 2.11
N GLY A 172 -3.10 10.91 3.03
CA GLY A 172 -2.36 12.12 3.36
C GLY A 172 -0.98 11.82 3.93
N ILE A 173 -0.89 10.87 4.86
CA ILE A 173 0.40 10.36 5.38
C ILE A 173 1.25 9.82 4.24
N LEU A 174 0.71 8.90 3.42
CA LEU A 174 1.45 8.27 2.33
C LEU A 174 1.95 9.31 1.31
N ASN A 175 1.18 10.36 1.04
CA ASN A 175 1.60 11.45 0.18
C ASN A 175 2.84 12.18 0.74
N GLU A 176 2.83 12.53 2.03
CA GLU A 176 3.97 13.18 2.67
C GLU A 176 5.21 12.27 2.78
N LEU A 177 5.01 10.98 3.07
CA LEU A 177 6.09 10.00 3.06
C LEU A 177 6.72 9.89 1.68
N ASN A 178 5.91 9.78 0.62
CA ASN A 178 6.38 9.70 -0.77
C ASN A 178 7.16 10.94 -1.18
N ARG A 179 6.60 12.14 -0.92
CA ARG A 179 7.23 13.42 -1.26
C ARG A 179 8.59 13.54 -0.57
N THR A 180 8.63 13.31 0.74
CA THR A 180 9.85 13.47 1.55
C THR A 180 10.91 12.44 1.17
N ALA A 181 10.52 11.15 1.06
CA ALA A 181 11.43 10.07 0.69
C ALA A 181 12.06 10.29 -0.69
N ARG A 182 11.26 10.69 -1.70
CA ARG A 182 11.77 10.94 -3.05
C ARG A 182 12.76 12.09 -3.09
N THR A 183 12.44 13.17 -2.37
CA THR A 183 13.23 14.41 -2.35
C THR A 183 14.54 14.24 -1.59
N TYR A 184 14.46 13.81 -0.34
CA TYR A 184 15.59 13.86 0.59
C TYR A 184 16.25 12.49 0.84
N GLY A 185 15.63 11.40 0.43
CA GLY A 185 16.15 10.04 0.62
C GLY A 185 15.81 9.45 1.98
N THR A 186 15.99 8.15 2.10
CA THR A 186 15.55 7.33 3.23
C THR A 186 16.69 6.49 3.81
N LYS A 187 16.64 6.22 5.12
CA LYS A 187 17.35 5.09 5.71
C LYS A 187 16.38 3.90 5.75
N ILE A 188 16.88 2.75 6.19
CA ILE A 188 16.15 1.49 6.11
C ILE A 188 14.82 1.52 6.90
N ASN A 189 14.81 2.18 8.07
CA ASN A 189 13.62 2.29 8.92
C ASN A 189 12.51 3.10 8.25
N GLU A 190 12.86 4.16 7.53
CA GLU A 190 11.89 4.93 6.75
C GLU A 190 11.32 4.09 5.60
N THR A 191 12.15 3.28 4.94
CA THR A 191 11.67 2.32 3.92
C THR A 191 10.71 1.29 4.51
N TYR A 192 10.95 0.79 5.72
CA TYR A 192 10.00 -0.09 6.43
C TYR A 192 8.66 0.58 6.66
N LEU A 193 8.66 1.80 7.22
CA LEU A 193 7.43 2.52 7.52
C LEU A 193 6.64 2.78 6.24
N TRP A 194 7.32 3.26 5.21
CA TRP A 194 6.74 3.54 3.92
C TRP A 194 6.04 2.30 3.32
N CYS A 195 6.68 1.12 3.38
CA CYS A 195 6.08 -0.12 2.88
C CYS A 195 4.84 -0.53 3.68
N LEU A 196 4.89 -0.43 5.01
CA LEU A 196 3.76 -0.76 5.88
C LEU A 196 2.58 0.18 5.66
N ILE A 197 2.81 1.48 5.53
CA ILE A 197 1.74 2.45 5.26
C ILE A 197 1.13 2.25 3.87
N ILE A 198 1.93 1.93 2.84
CA ILE A 198 1.40 1.56 1.52
C ILE A 198 0.42 0.40 1.66
N MET A 199 0.82 -0.66 2.34
CA MET A 199 0.00 -1.86 2.41
C MET A 199 -1.25 -1.65 3.28
N LEU A 200 -1.12 -0.90 4.36
CA LEU A 200 -2.24 -0.50 5.20
C LEU A 200 -3.29 0.32 4.43
N GLU A 201 -2.85 1.30 3.64
CA GLU A 201 -3.74 2.10 2.77
C GLU A 201 -4.48 1.24 1.74
N ARG A 202 -3.85 0.17 1.24
CA ARG A 202 -4.50 -0.76 0.31
C ARG A 202 -5.56 -1.63 0.96
N VAL A 203 -5.41 -1.98 2.22
CA VAL A 203 -6.44 -2.70 2.98
C VAL A 203 -7.60 -1.75 3.27
N ASP A 204 -7.30 -0.51 3.68
CA ASP A 204 -8.28 0.55 3.93
C ASP A 204 -9.11 0.87 2.68
N ASP A 205 -8.47 1.01 1.52
CA ASP A 205 -9.14 1.22 0.23
C ASP A 205 -10.18 0.13 -0.09
N TYR A 206 -9.91 -1.13 0.27
CA TYR A 206 -10.90 -2.18 0.07
C TYR A 206 -12.11 -1.99 0.97
N ILE A 207 -11.90 -1.67 2.24
CA ILE A 207 -13.01 -1.42 3.17
C ILE A 207 -13.82 -0.23 2.66
N ALA A 208 -13.17 0.85 2.25
CA ALA A 208 -13.83 2.05 1.73
C ALA A 208 -14.72 1.77 0.50
N ILE A 209 -14.31 0.85 -0.39
CA ILE A 209 -15.09 0.56 -1.61
C ILE A 209 -16.14 -0.55 -1.39
N THR A 210 -15.92 -1.45 -0.42
CA THR A 210 -16.75 -2.65 -0.23
C THR A 210 -17.69 -2.58 0.97
N ALA A 211 -17.54 -1.58 1.84
CA ALA A 211 -18.45 -1.38 2.95
C ALA A 211 -19.87 -1.08 2.46
N VAL A 212 -20.85 -1.68 3.13
CA VAL A 212 -22.27 -1.55 2.73
C VAL A 212 -22.83 -0.17 3.10
N ASP A 213 -22.44 0.34 4.27
CA ASP A 213 -22.86 1.64 4.79
C ASP A 213 -21.80 2.20 5.76
N LYS A 214 -22.09 3.34 6.39
CA LYS A 214 -21.17 4.01 7.35
C LYS A 214 -20.90 3.16 8.59
N VAL A 215 -21.88 2.39 9.05
CA VAL A 215 -21.77 1.56 10.27
C VAL A 215 -20.88 0.34 9.98
N ASP A 216 -21.07 -0.30 8.83
CA ASP A 216 -20.21 -1.40 8.37
C ASP A 216 -18.78 -0.92 8.15
N PHE A 217 -18.60 0.25 7.51
CA PHE A 217 -17.26 0.86 7.35
C PHE A 217 -16.59 1.08 8.70
N GLU A 218 -17.26 1.78 9.62
CA GLU A 218 -16.69 2.08 10.94
C GLU A 218 -16.32 0.80 11.69
N LYS A 219 -17.21 -0.20 11.69
CA LYS A 219 -16.97 -1.49 12.34
C LYS A 219 -15.74 -2.18 11.74
N ARG A 220 -15.69 -2.34 10.42
CA ARG A 220 -14.59 -3.03 9.73
C ARG A 220 -13.28 -2.29 9.89
N THR A 221 -13.28 -0.96 9.83
CA THR A 221 -12.07 -0.18 10.07
C THR A 221 -11.57 -0.34 11.52
N ARG A 222 -12.47 -0.40 12.51
CA ARG A 222 -12.10 -0.68 13.91
C ARG A 222 -11.53 -2.08 14.12
N GLU A 223 -12.06 -3.08 13.41
CA GLU A 223 -11.67 -4.49 13.56
C GLU A 223 -10.46 -4.88 12.70
N GLU A 224 -10.30 -4.28 11.52
CA GLU A 224 -9.31 -4.67 10.52
C GLU A 224 -8.14 -3.68 10.41
N ILE A 225 -8.38 -2.35 10.49
CA ILE A 225 -7.34 -1.31 10.25
C ILE A 225 -6.69 -0.82 11.53
N LEU A 226 -7.49 -0.46 12.56
CA LEU A 226 -6.93 0.06 13.81
C LEU A 226 -5.91 -0.90 14.44
N PRO A 227 -6.16 -2.24 14.53
CA PRO A 227 -5.17 -3.15 15.08
C PRO A 227 -3.87 -3.18 14.29
N LEU A 228 -3.93 -3.05 12.96
CA LEU A 228 -2.74 -2.97 12.12
C LEU A 228 -1.96 -1.68 12.37
N ILE A 229 -2.64 -0.54 12.59
CA ILE A 229 -1.98 0.71 12.98
C ILE A 229 -1.25 0.55 14.32
N GLU A 230 -1.89 -0.06 15.33
CA GLU A 230 -1.25 -0.31 16.63
C GLU A 230 -0.01 -1.20 16.50
N GLU A 231 -0.07 -2.22 15.64
CA GLU A 231 1.09 -3.08 15.35
C GLU A 231 2.22 -2.31 14.67
N VAL A 232 1.92 -1.43 13.71
CA VAL A 232 2.93 -0.53 13.10
C VAL A 232 3.60 0.32 14.19
N LEU A 233 2.80 1.03 15.00
CA LEU A 233 3.32 1.91 16.05
C LEU A 233 4.23 1.16 17.03
N LYS A 234 3.81 -0.04 17.46
CA LYS A 234 4.56 -0.91 18.36
C LYS A 234 5.90 -1.38 17.76
N ILE A 235 5.94 -1.69 16.46
CA ILE A 235 7.20 -2.05 15.78
C ILE A 235 8.20 -0.89 15.84
N PHE A 236 7.74 0.34 15.55
CA PHE A 236 8.62 1.50 15.54
C PHE A 236 9.01 1.98 16.93
N GLU A 237 8.15 1.82 17.94
CA GLU A 237 8.49 2.08 19.34
C GLU A 237 9.61 1.17 19.85
N LYS A 238 9.60 -0.11 19.45
CA LYS A 238 10.56 -1.12 19.90
C LYS A 238 11.87 -1.14 19.09
N GLY A 239 11.94 -0.37 18.01
CA GLY A 239 13.00 -0.46 17.02
C GLY A 239 12.65 -1.47 15.93
N ALA A 240 12.30 -0.96 14.75
CA ALA A 240 11.89 -1.79 13.63
C ALA A 240 13.04 -2.66 13.12
N ASP A 241 12.75 -3.94 12.87
CA ASP A 241 13.69 -4.91 12.32
C ASP A 241 13.09 -5.63 11.10
N PRO A 242 13.92 -6.26 10.24
CA PRO A 242 13.43 -6.94 9.04
C PRO A 242 12.36 -8.00 9.27
N ASP A 243 12.43 -8.77 10.36
CA ASP A 243 11.52 -9.89 10.62
C ASP A 243 10.16 -9.38 11.08
N SER A 244 10.13 -8.48 12.06
CA SER A 244 8.90 -7.87 12.56
C SER A 244 8.13 -7.14 11.46
N VAL A 245 8.83 -6.34 10.66
CA VAL A 245 8.26 -5.62 9.52
C VAL A 245 7.73 -6.59 8.46
N SER A 246 8.49 -7.63 8.12
CA SER A 246 8.06 -8.60 7.10
C SER A 246 6.83 -9.39 7.53
N LYS A 247 6.73 -9.77 8.81
CA LYS A 247 5.55 -10.46 9.35
C LYS A 247 4.29 -9.60 9.28
N LEU A 248 4.40 -8.33 9.69
CA LEU A 248 3.25 -7.42 9.62
C LEU A 248 2.87 -7.10 8.17
N LEU A 249 3.86 -6.83 7.32
CA LEU A 249 3.62 -6.59 5.89
C LEU A 249 2.97 -7.83 5.23
N TRP A 250 3.41 -9.04 5.59
CA TRP A 250 2.83 -10.28 5.12
C TRP A 250 1.36 -10.44 5.54
N LYS A 251 1.06 -10.15 6.81
CA LYS A 251 -0.33 -10.13 7.31
C LYS A 251 -1.21 -9.20 6.48
N MET A 252 -0.74 -7.98 6.21
CA MET A 252 -1.50 -7.02 5.39
C MET A 252 -1.64 -7.46 3.93
N ILE A 253 -0.60 -8.05 3.33
CA ILE A 253 -0.66 -8.65 1.98
C ILE A 253 -1.72 -9.75 1.95
N ALA A 254 -1.73 -10.65 2.94
CA ALA A 254 -2.70 -11.73 3.03
C ALA A 254 -4.13 -11.20 3.13
N THR A 255 -4.38 -10.22 4.01
CA THR A 255 -5.70 -9.56 4.13
C THR A 255 -6.13 -8.97 2.79
N TRP A 256 -5.25 -8.20 2.13
CA TRP A 256 -5.56 -7.59 0.84
C TRP A 256 -5.80 -8.62 -0.28
N ARG A 257 -5.10 -9.76 -0.27
CA ARG A 257 -5.32 -10.85 -1.23
C ARG A 257 -6.64 -11.56 -0.99
N GLU A 258 -7.01 -11.77 0.26
CA GLU A 258 -8.32 -12.29 0.61
C GLU A 258 -9.45 -11.35 0.17
N SER A 259 -9.30 -10.03 0.40
CA SER A 259 -10.25 -9.03 -0.11
C SER A 259 -10.35 -9.05 -1.64
N PHE A 260 -9.23 -9.17 -2.35
CA PHE A 260 -9.23 -9.29 -3.82
C PHE A 260 -10.00 -10.53 -4.30
N ILE A 261 -9.88 -11.68 -3.64
CA ILE A 261 -10.63 -12.88 -4.03
C ILE A 261 -12.13 -12.70 -3.76
N ARG A 262 -12.48 -12.05 -2.65
CA ARG A 262 -13.87 -11.82 -2.27
C ARG A 262 -14.58 -10.82 -3.20
N PHE A 263 -13.87 -9.76 -3.62
CA PHE A 263 -14.49 -8.59 -4.25
C PHE A 263 -13.96 -8.27 -5.65
N LEU A 264 -12.95 -8.99 -6.15
CA LEU A 264 -12.17 -8.65 -7.36
C LEU A 264 -11.50 -7.26 -7.24
N GLU A 265 -10.86 -6.78 -8.31
CA GLU A 265 -10.46 -5.36 -8.38
C GLU A 265 -11.69 -4.50 -8.10
N PRO A 266 -11.67 -3.70 -7.01
CA PRO A 266 -12.81 -2.90 -6.66
C PRO A 266 -12.94 -1.84 -7.76
N ARG A 267 -13.93 -2.03 -8.64
CA ARG A 267 -14.35 -0.95 -9.51
C ARG A 267 -14.89 0.12 -8.58
N PRO A 268 -14.59 1.41 -8.80
CA PRO A 268 -15.34 2.45 -8.12
C PRO A 268 -16.80 2.20 -8.50
N ASN A 269 -17.56 1.60 -7.59
CA ASN A 269 -18.99 1.80 -7.60
C ASN A 269 -19.15 3.32 -7.53
N PRO A 270 -20.16 3.89 -8.22
CA PRO A 270 -20.56 5.24 -7.86
C PRO A 270 -20.66 5.23 -6.34
N GLN A 271 -19.91 6.14 -5.68
CA GLN A 271 -19.96 6.28 -4.24
C GLN A 271 -21.42 6.10 -3.83
N PRO A 272 -21.75 5.30 -2.81
CA PRO A 272 -23.12 5.23 -2.34
C PRO A 272 -23.56 6.67 -2.24
N SER A 273 -24.47 7.08 -3.13
CA SER A 273 -24.95 8.44 -3.09
C SER A 273 -25.38 8.63 -1.64
N LEU A 274 -25.12 9.80 -1.09
CA LEU A 274 -25.82 10.23 0.11
C LEU A 274 -27.31 10.25 -0.27
N GLN A 275 -27.94 9.08 -0.39
CA GLN A 275 -29.35 8.91 -0.28
C GLN A 275 -29.56 9.13 1.20
N PHE A 276 -29.70 10.41 1.53
CA PHE A 276 -30.40 10.82 2.72
C PHE A 276 -31.63 9.92 2.81
N THR A 277 -31.81 9.29 3.96
CA THR A 277 -33.07 8.64 4.25
C THR A 277 -34.20 9.66 4.05
N PRO A 278 -35.44 9.26 3.72
CA PRO A 278 -36.55 10.21 3.62
C PRO A 278 -36.70 11.12 4.85
N GLN A 279 -36.24 10.66 6.02
CA GLN A 279 -36.21 11.42 7.26
C GLN A 279 -35.12 12.49 7.32
N GLU A 280 -33.98 12.28 6.66
CA GLU A 280 -32.91 13.27 6.57
C GLU A 280 -33.21 14.31 5.49
N GLN A 281 -33.85 13.91 4.38
CA GLN A 281 -34.36 14.85 3.35
C GLN A 281 -35.44 15.76 3.92
N ALA A 282 -36.38 15.20 4.69
CA ALA A 282 -37.41 15.99 5.38
C ALA A 282 -36.81 16.97 6.41
N LYS A 283 -35.66 16.65 7.02
CA LYS A 283 -34.98 17.57 7.94
C LYS A 283 -34.30 18.72 7.21
N GLU A 284 -33.67 18.47 6.06
CA GLU A 284 -33.12 19.54 5.22
C GLU A 284 -34.23 20.44 4.67
N GLU A 285 -35.34 19.89 4.16
CA GLU A 285 -36.47 20.70 3.68
C GLU A 285 -37.08 21.58 4.79
N ILE A 286 -37.22 21.06 6.01
CA ILE A 286 -37.71 21.86 7.15
C ILE A 286 -36.70 22.95 7.52
N ILE A 287 -35.40 22.68 7.44
CA ILE A 287 -34.37 23.68 7.74
C ILE A 287 -34.36 24.78 6.68
N ASP A 288 -34.47 24.42 5.41
CA ASP A 288 -34.48 25.38 4.29
C ASP A 288 -35.76 26.25 4.32
N GLU A 289 -36.94 25.66 4.57
CA GLU A 289 -38.18 26.44 4.79
C GLU A 289 -38.06 27.39 5.99
N PHE A 290 -37.40 26.95 7.06
CA PHE A 290 -37.23 27.77 8.26
C PHE A 290 -36.25 28.93 8.04
N VAL A 291 -35.19 28.71 7.26
CA VAL A 291 -34.22 29.75 6.89
C VAL A 291 -34.87 30.78 5.94
N GLU A 292 -35.61 30.34 4.92
CA GLU A 292 -36.34 31.25 4.02
C GLU A 292 -37.41 32.07 4.77
N GLY A 293 -38.09 31.45 5.75
CA GLY A 293 -39.06 32.15 6.60
C GLY A 293 -38.43 33.26 7.45
N ILE A 294 -37.24 33.03 8.01
CA ILE A 294 -36.51 34.03 8.81
C ILE A 294 -35.96 35.16 7.92
N GLU A 295 -35.42 34.83 6.76
CA GLU A 295 -34.91 35.84 5.81
C GLU A 295 -36.05 36.71 5.26
N GLY A 296 -37.22 36.14 5.00
CA GLY A 296 -38.42 36.87 4.59
C GLY A 296 -39.00 37.83 5.64
N GLU A 297 -38.82 37.54 6.94
CA GLU A 297 -39.21 38.43 8.04
C GLU A 297 -38.18 39.55 8.29
N LEU A 298 -36.89 39.29 8.07
CA LEU A 298 -35.82 40.29 8.22
C LEU A 298 -35.85 41.36 7.13
N VAL A 299 -36.36 41.06 5.93
CA VAL A 299 -36.50 42.02 4.81
C VAL A 299 -37.74 42.93 4.96
N LYS A 300 -38.67 42.60 5.87
CA LYS A 300 -39.91 43.37 6.11
C LYS A 300 -39.86 44.32 7.31
N LYS A 301 -38.71 44.51 7.94
CA LYS A 301 -38.46 45.53 8.98
C LYS A 301 -37.53 46.62 8.46
#